data_AF-A0A358U9Z3-F1
#
_entry.id   AF-A0A358U9Z3-F1
#
_cell.length_a   1.000
_cell.length_b   1.000
_cell.length_c   1.000
_cell.angle_alpha   90.00
_cell.angle_beta   90.00
_cell.angle_gamma   90.00
#
_symmetry.space_group_name_H-M   'P 1'
#
loop_
_entity.id
_entity.type
_entity.pdbx_description
1 polymer ?
#
loop_
_entity_poly.entity_id
_entity_poly.type
_entity_poly.pdbx_seq_one_letter_code
_entity_poly.pdbx_strand_id
1 'polypeptide(L)'
;MKFCNDSRVTQFGPNPPIRSTVEIGKALKKQGQVISLEQFSAPVLLFGALNPTDLYSFASSQIGSLLAYDKTHNSQLLTTLQEFLNLRGNLEGTARILNLSVSGFKYRLLRIEAITGQDLKDPQACFNLQLALNILQLVGEELIYQNHNSK
;
A
#
# COMPACT_ATOMS: atom_id res chain seq x y z
N MET A 1 29.68 -32.14 -12.59
CA MET A 1 30.93 -31.37 -12.77
C MET A 1 30.62 -29.89 -12.56
N LYS A 2 31.28 -29.30 -11.56
CA LYS A 2 31.51 -27.88 -11.23
C LYS A 2 30.36 -26.84 -11.32
N PHE A 3 30.03 -26.28 -10.16
CA PHE A 3 30.02 -24.82 -9.99
C PHE A 3 30.91 -24.44 -8.79
N CYS A 4 31.96 -23.64 -9.07
CA CYS A 4 32.65 -22.78 -8.12
C CYS A 4 31.68 -21.67 -7.69
N ASN A 5 31.49 -21.41 -6.39
CA ASN A 5 32.31 -20.57 -5.52
C ASN A 5 32.29 -19.09 -5.93
N ASP A 6 31.61 -18.25 -5.15
CA ASP A 6 32.32 -17.14 -4.50
C ASP A 6 31.57 -16.67 -3.25
N SER A 7 32.36 -16.48 -2.21
CA SER A 7 32.01 -16.05 -0.88
C SER A 7 31.87 -14.53 -0.86
N ARG A 8 30.86 -14.01 -0.15
CA ARG A 8 30.99 -12.77 0.61
C ARG A 8 29.90 -12.70 1.67
N VAL A 9 30.26 -13.18 2.85
CA VAL A 9 29.59 -12.91 4.12
C VAL A 9 29.97 -11.49 4.56
N THR A 10 29.01 -10.72 5.09
CA THR A 10 29.10 -9.61 6.09
C THR A 10 27.91 -8.67 5.86
N GLN A 11 27.07 -8.20 6.80
CA GLN A 11 27.05 -8.12 8.26
C GLN A 11 25.57 -7.95 8.67
N PHE A 12 25.03 -8.78 9.57
CA PHE A 12 23.70 -8.56 10.14
C PHE A 12 23.82 -7.60 11.33
N GLY A 13 23.18 -6.44 11.24
CA GLY A 13 22.99 -5.51 12.37
C GLY A 13 22.05 -6.09 13.45
N PRO A 14 21.81 -5.39 14.57
CA PRO A 14 21.09 -5.92 15.72
C PRO A 14 19.68 -6.38 15.32
N ASN A 15 19.47 -7.70 15.38
CA ASN A 15 18.21 -8.36 15.09
C ASN A 15 17.14 -7.86 16.08
N PRO A 16 16.03 -7.23 15.61
CA PRO A 16 14.98 -6.76 16.50
C PRO A 16 14.34 -7.95 17.25
N PRO A 17 13.81 -7.72 18.47
CA PRO A 17 13.37 -8.79 19.36
C PRO A 17 12.28 -9.66 18.72
N ILE A 18 12.58 -10.95 18.60
CA ILE A 18 11.84 -12.05 17.93
C ILE A 18 10.36 -12.19 18.37
N ARG A 19 9.92 -11.49 19.43
CA ARG A 19 8.55 -11.57 19.96
C ARG A 19 7.49 -10.92 19.07
N SER A 20 7.79 -9.83 18.35
CA SER A 20 6.81 -9.19 17.45
C SER A 20 6.63 -9.97 16.13
N THR A 21 7.62 -10.76 15.73
CA THR A 21 7.59 -11.52 14.47
C THR A 21 6.52 -12.62 14.47
N VAL A 22 6.26 -13.25 15.63
CA VAL A 22 5.28 -14.34 15.75
C VAL A 22 3.85 -13.82 15.84
N GLU A 23 3.64 -12.66 16.47
CA GLU A 23 2.33 -11.98 16.59
C GLU A 23 1.85 -11.49 15.22
N ILE A 24 2.74 -10.84 14.45
CA ILE A 24 2.45 -10.42 13.07
C ILE A 24 2.16 -11.66 12.19
N GLY A 25 2.94 -12.73 12.33
CA GLY A 25 2.71 -13.98 11.60
C GLY A 25 1.37 -14.67 11.91
N LYS A 26 0.79 -14.46 13.10
CA LYS A 26 -0.55 -15.00 13.45
C LYS A 26 -1.69 -14.15 12.91
N ALA A 27 -1.53 -12.83 12.82
CA ALA A 27 -2.52 -11.95 12.19
C ALA A 27 -2.59 -12.15 10.66
N LEU A 28 -1.48 -12.57 10.04
CA LEU A 28 -1.35 -12.76 8.59
C LEU A 28 -1.66 -14.19 8.10
N LYS A 29 -2.40 -14.98 8.89
CA LYS A 29 -2.71 -16.40 8.58
C LYS A 29 -3.80 -16.57 7.49
N LYS A 30 -3.72 -15.84 6.37
CA LYS A 30 -4.39 -16.21 5.12
C LYS A 30 -3.35 -16.59 4.06
N GLN A 31 -3.24 -17.90 3.85
CA GLN A 31 -2.78 -18.56 2.63
C GLN A 31 -1.38 -18.18 2.10
N GLY A 32 -0.33 -18.71 2.72
CA GLY A 32 0.86 -19.18 1.99
C GLY A 32 1.69 -18.15 1.22
N GLN A 33 1.49 -16.84 1.41
CA GLN A 33 2.32 -15.82 0.79
C GLN A 33 3.46 -15.43 1.73
N VAL A 34 4.70 -15.72 1.31
CA VAL A 34 5.91 -15.19 1.92
C VAL A 34 6.04 -13.73 1.49
N ILE A 35 5.64 -12.80 2.36
CA ILE A 35 5.85 -11.38 2.13
C ILE A 35 7.31 -11.07 2.51
N SER A 36 8.13 -10.64 1.55
CA SER A 36 9.50 -10.23 1.81
C SER A 36 9.51 -8.96 2.66
N LEU A 37 10.00 -9.06 3.89
CA LEU A 37 10.07 -7.95 4.84
C LEU A 37 11.07 -6.86 4.43
N GLU A 38 11.97 -7.15 3.49
CA GLU A 38 13.00 -6.20 3.04
C GLU A 38 12.40 -5.01 2.29
N GLN A 39 11.22 -5.16 1.69
CA GLN A 39 10.54 -4.08 0.96
C GLN A 39 9.69 -3.17 1.86
N PHE A 40 9.43 -3.59 3.11
CA PHE A 40 8.44 -2.94 3.99
C PHE A 40 8.99 -2.69 5.41
N SER A 41 10.28 -2.42 5.57
CA SER A 41 10.93 -2.33 6.89
C SER A 41 10.29 -1.28 7.82
N ALA A 42 10.07 -0.05 7.33
CA ALA A 42 9.44 1.00 8.12
C ALA A 42 7.92 0.79 8.36
N PRO A 43 7.11 0.42 7.34
CA PRO A 43 5.73 0.04 7.56
C PRO A 43 5.59 -1.10 8.58
N VAL A 44 6.33 -2.20 8.45
CA VAL A 44 6.24 -3.37 9.35
C VAL A 44 6.52 -3.00 10.81
N LEU A 45 7.50 -2.14 11.07
CA LEU A 45 7.77 -1.66 12.42
C LEU A 45 6.61 -0.83 12.98
N LEU A 46 6.03 0.05 12.15
CA LEU A 46 4.86 0.84 12.52
C LEU A 46 3.64 -0.06 12.81
N PHE A 47 3.43 -1.10 11.99
CA PHE A 47 2.36 -2.08 12.18
C PHE A 47 2.52 -2.89 13.46
N GLY A 48 3.73 -3.32 13.79
CA GLY A 48 4.00 -4.06 15.03
C GLY A 48 3.80 -3.22 16.30
N ALA A 49 3.75 -1.89 16.18
CA ALA A 49 3.55 -0.96 17.28
C ALA A 49 2.11 -0.44 17.41
N LEU A 50 1.26 -0.60 16.37
CA LEU A 50 -0.09 -0.05 16.31
C LEU A 50 -1.17 -1.15 16.38
N ASN A 51 -2.33 -0.82 16.95
CA ASN A 51 -3.45 -1.75 16.99
C ASN A 51 -3.99 -2.00 15.57
N PRO A 52 -4.26 -3.26 15.17
CA PRO A 52 -4.82 -3.57 13.86
C PRO A 52 -6.11 -2.79 13.53
N THR A 53 -6.99 -2.57 14.51
CA THR A 53 -8.24 -1.82 14.34
C THR A 53 -8.01 -0.36 13.95
N ASP A 54 -7.00 0.29 14.54
CA ASP A 54 -6.67 1.68 14.24
C ASP A 54 -6.12 1.81 12.81
N LEU A 55 -5.33 0.82 12.39
CA LEU A 55 -4.79 0.72 11.04
C LEU A 55 -5.89 0.52 9.98
N TYR A 56 -6.87 -0.35 10.25
CA TYR A 56 -8.01 -0.53 9.36
C TYR A 56 -8.87 0.73 9.27
N SER A 57 -9.12 1.38 10.41
CA SER A 57 -9.90 2.62 10.47
C SER A 57 -9.20 3.73 9.70
N PHE A 58 -7.88 3.85 9.85
CA PHE A 58 -7.07 4.78 9.08
C PHE A 58 -7.15 4.47 7.58
N ALA A 59 -6.82 3.25 7.14
CA ALA A 59 -6.84 2.92 5.71
C ALA A 59 -8.25 3.11 5.10
N SER A 60 -9.29 2.69 5.81
CA SER A 60 -10.68 2.90 5.39
C SER A 60 -11.02 4.38 5.24
N SER A 61 -10.57 5.23 6.17
CA SER A 61 -10.78 6.68 6.08
C SER A 61 -10.08 7.35 4.90
N GLN A 62 -8.99 6.76 4.40
CA GLN A 62 -8.18 7.35 3.31
C GLN A 62 -8.59 6.83 1.92
N ILE A 63 -8.82 5.51 1.78
CA ILE A 63 -9.02 4.86 0.48
C ILE A 63 -10.33 4.05 0.40
N GLY A 64 -11.12 3.99 1.47
CA GLY A 64 -12.36 3.19 1.51
C GLY A 64 -13.39 3.62 0.47
N SER A 65 -13.59 4.93 0.28
CA SER A 65 -14.47 5.47 -0.75
C SER A 65 -13.99 5.12 -2.17
N LEU A 66 -12.67 5.12 -2.39
CA LEU A 66 -12.05 4.78 -3.66
C LEU A 66 -12.19 3.29 -4.00
N LEU A 67 -11.98 2.42 -2.99
CA LEU A 67 -12.22 0.98 -3.09
C LEU A 67 -13.67 0.67 -3.46
N ALA A 68 -14.62 1.28 -2.74
CA ALA A 68 -16.04 1.12 -3.03
C ALA A 68 -16.39 1.58 -4.45
N TYR A 69 -15.85 2.73 -4.87
CA TYR A 69 -16.05 3.25 -6.22
C TYR A 69 -15.54 2.30 -7.31
N ASP A 70 -14.32 1.79 -7.16
CA ASP A 70 -13.72 0.85 -8.11
C ASP A 70 -14.51 -0.45 -8.20
N LYS A 71 -15.04 -0.95 -7.08
CA LYS A 71 -15.89 -2.15 -7.08
C LYS A 71 -17.21 -1.93 -7.84
N THR A 72 -17.79 -0.73 -7.75
CA THR A 72 -19.06 -0.42 -8.43
C THR A 72 -18.86 -0.10 -9.92
N HIS A 73 -17.76 0.56 -10.29
CA HIS A 73 -17.56 1.09 -11.65
C HIS A 73 -16.50 0.35 -12.46
N ASN A 74 -15.82 -0.64 -11.87
CA ASN A 74 -14.69 -1.35 -12.47
C ASN A 74 -13.62 -0.40 -13.05
N SER A 75 -13.38 0.72 -12.37
CA SER A 75 -12.62 1.85 -12.92
C SER A 75 -11.10 1.75 -12.75
N GLN A 76 -10.60 0.90 -11.84
CA GLN A 76 -9.17 0.72 -11.54
C GLN A 76 -8.44 2.01 -11.10
N LEU A 77 -9.13 2.92 -10.43
CA LEU A 77 -8.58 4.18 -9.94
C LEU A 77 -7.57 3.96 -8.80
N LEU A 78 -7.75 2.93 -7.98
CA LEU A 78 -6.82 2.58 -6.91
C LEU A 78 -5.45 2.18 -7.47
N THR A 79 -5.44 1.38 -8.54
CA THR A 79 -4.20 1.05 -9.29
C THR A 79 -3.56 2.31 -9.88
N THR A 80 -4.38 3.23 -10.40
CA THR A 80 -3.88 4.51 -10.93
C THR A 80 -3.21 5.35 -9.85
N LEU A 81 -3.81 5.41 -8.66
CA LEU A 81 -3.24 6.11 -7.51
C LEU A 81 -1.92 5.47 -7.06
N GLN A 82 -1.87 4.14 -6.98
CA GLN A 82 -0.66 3.40 -6.61
C GLN A 82 0.51 3.72 -7.56
N GLU A 83 0.29 3.65 -8.87
CA GLU A 83 1.33 3.96 -9.86
C GLU A 83 1.75 5.43 -9.85
N PHE A 84 0.82 6.34 -9.58
CA PHE A 84 1.11 7.77 -9.44
C PHE A 84 2.04 8.05 -8.25
N LEU A 85 1.74 7.47 -7.09
CA LEU A 85 2.53 7.66 -5.87
C LEU A 85 3.90 6.95 -5.95
N ASN A 86 3.96 5.75 -6.54
CA ASN A 86 5.20 5.02 -6.78
C ASN A 86 6.19 5.81 -7.65
N LEU A 87 5.67 6.56 -8.63
CA LEU A 87 6.47 7.43 -9.50
C LEU A 87 6.65 8.86 -8.94
N ARG A 88 6.40 9.06 -7.64
CA ARG A 88 6.57 10.35 -6.94
C ARG A 88 5.80 11.50 -7.62
N GLY A 89 4.64 11.20 -8.18
CA GLY A 89 3.78 12.19 -8.83
C GLY A 89 4.15 12.54 -10.27
N ASN A 90 5.04 11.78 -10.92
CA ASN A 90 5.43 12.02 -12.31
C ASN A 90 4.27 11.72 -13.29
N LEU A 91 3.54 12.77 -13.68
CA LEU A 91 2.38 12.67 -14.58
C LEU A 91 2.69 11.98 -15.92
N GLU A 92 3.79 12.35 -16.58
CA GLU A 92 4.13 11.81 -17.90
C GLU A 92 4.63 10.37 -17.82
N GLY A 93 5.43 10.07 -16.79
CA GLY A 93 5.91 8.73 -16.50
C GLY A 93 4.75 7.79 -16.20
N THR A 94 3.82 8.19 -15.33
CA THR A 94 2.68 7.35 -14.94
C THR A 94 1.70 7.16 -16.09
N ALA A 95 1.39 8.21 -16.85
CA ALA A 95 0.52 8.09 -18.03
C ALA A 95 1.08 7.10 -19.06
N ARG A 96 2.40 7.10 -19.28
CA ARG A 96 3.07 6.14 -20.17
C ARG A 96 2.98 4.71 -19.65
N ILE A 97 3.24 4.47 -18.36
CA ILE A 97 3.13 3.12 -17.76
C ILE A 97 1.71 2.59 -17.85
N LEU A 98 0.71 3.44 -17.62
CA LEU A 98 -0.70 3.07 -17.67
C LEU A 98 -1.28 3.04 -19.10
N ASN A 99 -0.49 3.33 -20.14
CA ASN A 99 -0.94 3.49 -21.54
C ASN A 99 -2.12 4.47 -21.69
N LEU A 100 -2.12 5.54 -20.89
CA LEU A 100 -3.15 6.57 -20.91
C LEU A 100 -2.67 7.83 -21.61
N SER A 101 -3.59 8.54 -22.27
CA SER A 101 -3.32 9.92 -22.68
C SER A 101 -3.16 10.80 -21.44
N VAL A 102 -2.34 11.85 -21.53
CA VAL A 102 -2.12 12.80 -20.43
C VAL A 102 -3.44 13.39 -19.93
N SER A 103 -4.37 13.71 -20.83
CA SER A 103 -5.70 14.22 -20.48
C SER A 103 -6.56 13.17 -19.75
N GLY A 104 -6.53 11.92 -20.21
CA GLY A 104 -7.23 10.82 -19.55
C GLY A 104 -6.67 10.54 -18.15
N PHE A 105 -5.35 10.62 -17.99
CA PHE A 105 -4.70 10.47 -16.69
C PHE A 105 -5.06 11.61 -15.73
N LYS A 106 -5.01 12.86 -16.19
CA LYS A 106 -5.46 14.03 -15.40
C LYS A 106 -6.91 13.90 -14.93
N TYR A 107 -7.80 13.45 -15.81
CA TYR A 107 -9.20 13.19 -15.43
C TYR A 107 -9.30 12.16 -14.30
N ARG A 108 -8.51 11.07 -14.36
CA ARG A 108 -8.50 10.05 -13.31
C ARG A 108 -7.98 10.61 -11.99
N LEU A 109 -6.94 11.44 -12.00
CA LEU A 109 -6.44 12.08 -10.78
C LEU A 109 -7.49 13.01 -10.16
N LEU A 110 -8.13 13.87 -10.96
CA LEU A 110 -9.23 14.72 -10.49
C LEU A 110 -10.39 13.90 -9.92
N ARG A 111 -10.67 12.74 -10.52
CA ARG A 111 -11.71 11.83 -10.04
C ARG A 111 -11.32 11.19 -8.71
N ILE A 112 -10.05 10.82 -8.53
CA ILE A 112 -9.52 10.31 -7.26
C ILE A 112 -9.67 11.38 -6.18
N GLU A 113 -9.21 12.61 -6.43
CA GLU A 113 -9.34 13.74 -5.50
C GLU A 113 -10.79 14.00 -5.11
N ALA A 114 -11.72 13.93 -6.08
CA ALA A 114 -13.15 14.11 -5.81
C ALA A 114 -13.76 12.99 -4.96
N ILE A 115 -13.27 11.75 -5.07
CA ILE A 115 -13.80 10.60 -4.32
C ILE A 115 -13.19 10.50 -2.92
N THR A 116 -11.90 10.79 -2.78
CA THR A 116 -11.19 10.69 -1.50
C THR A 116 -11.29 11.99 -0.69
N GLY A 117 -11.59 13.12 -1.33
CA GLY A 117 -11.54 14.45 -0.72
C GLY A 117 -10.11 14.91 -0.40
N GLN A 118 -9.08 14.24 -0.94
CA GLN A 118 -7.67 14.53 -0.70
C GLN A 118 -7.08 15.30 -1.89
N ASP A 119 -6.21 16.27 -1.62
CA ASP A 119 -5.43 16.97 -2.65
C ASP A 119 -4.16 16.18 -2.96
N LEU A 120 -4.00 15.70 -4.20
CA LEU A 120 -2.82 14.93 -4.61
C LEU A 120 -1.57 15.80 -4.82
N LYS A 121 -1.66 17.11 -4.58
CA LYS A 121 -0.52 18.03 -4.52
C LYS A 121 -0.03 18.25 -3.09
N ASP A 122 -0.83 17.92 -2.07
CA ASP A 122 -0.40 18.00 -0.68
C ASP A 122 0.51 16.80 -0.36
N PRO A 123 1.78 17.03 0.04
CA PRO A 123 2.68 15.96 0.43
C PRO A 123 2.16 15.12 1.59
N GLN A 124 1.42 15.72 2.53
CA GLN A 124 0.86 15.01 3.68
C GLN A 124 -0.29 14.08 3.25
N ALA A 125 -1.19 14.58 2.41
CA ALA A 125 -2.24 13.75 1.81
C ALA A 125 -1.65 12.59 0.99
N CYS A 126 -0.64 12.85 0.16
CA CYS A 126 0.07 11.82 -0.61
C CYS A 126 0.69 10.75 0.31
N PHE A 127 1.32 11.17 1.40
CA PHE A 127 1.88 10.25 2.39
C PHE A 127 0.81 9.39 3.04
N ASN A 128 -0.31 10.00 3.47
CA ASN A 128 -1.41 9.28 4.10
C ASN A 128 -2.02 8.23 3.15
N LEU A 129 -2.19 8.58 1.87
CA LEU A 129 -2.67 7.67 0.83
C LEU A 129 -1.69 6.54 0.56
N GLN A 130 -0.38 6.83 0.48
CA GLN A 130 0.64 5.79 0.32
C GLN A 130 0.65 4.83 1.52
N LEU A 131 0.52 5.35 2.73
CA LEU A 131 0.44 4.53 3.93
C LEU A 131 -0.81 3.64 3.90
N ALA A 132 -1.96 4.19 3.51
CA ALA A 132 -3.19 3.43 3.36
C ALA A 132 -3.07 2.30 2.32
N LEU A 133 -2.41 2.54 1.19
CA LEU A 133 -2.11 1.50 0.19
C LEU A 133 -1.19 0.41 0.75
N ASN A 134 -0.18 0.78 1.54
CA ASN A 134 0.70 -0.20 2.18
C ASN A 134 -0.06 -1.06 3.20
N ILE A 135 -0.97 -0.45 3.98
CA ILE A 135 -1.88 -1.18 4.89
C ILE A 135 -2.72 -2.17 4.10
N LEU A 136 -3.29 -1.73 2.98
CA LEU A 136 -4.09 -2.59 2.11
C LEU A 136 -3.29 -3.79 1.59
N GLN A 137 -2.04 -3.60 1.15
CA GLN A 137 -1.18 -4.68 0.65
C GLN A 137 -0.81 -5.70 1.74
N LEU A 138 -0.60 -5.24 2.97
CA LEU A 138 -0.26 -6.15 4.07
C LEU A 138 -1.46 -6.97 4.55
N VAL A 139 -2.66 -6.39 4.56
CA VAL A 139 -3.80 -6.99 5.25
C VAL A 139 -4.92 -7.49 4.32
N GLY A 140 -4.92 -7.05 3.07
CA GLY A 140 -5.91 -7.42 2.06
C GLY A 140 -7.20 -6.60 2.11
N GLU A 141 -7.91 -6.55 0.99
CA GLU A 141 -9.10 -5.71 0.80
C GLU A 141 -10.27 -6.04 1.75
N GLU A 142 -10.47 -7.32 2.07
CA GLU A 142 -11.64 -7.81 2.82
C GLU A 142 -11.79 -7.19 4.22
N LEU A 143 -10.68 -6.78 4.85
CA LEU A 143 -10.67 -6.23 6.21
C LEU A 143 -10.92 -4.71 6.25
N ILE A 144 -10.71 -4.02 5.14
CA ILE A 144 -10.99 -2.58 5.01
C ILE A 144 -12.48 -2.33 4.76
N TYR A 145 -13.13 -3.19 3.95
CA TYR A 145 -14.57 -3.08 3.66
C TYR A 145 -15.46 -3.28 4.90
N GLN A 146 -15.09 -4.19 5.80
CA GLN A 146 -15.85 -4.48 7.04
C GLN A 146 -15.92 -3.25 7.97
N ASN A 147 -14.90 -2.40 7.95
CA ASN A 147 -14.82 -1.20 8.79
C ASN A 147 -15.44 0.05 8.13
N HIS A 148 -15.57 0.09 6.80
CA HIS A 148 -16.23 1.20 6.10
C HIS A 148 -17.77 1.20 6.30
N ASN A 149 -18.39 0.02 6.39
CA ASN A 149 -19.85 -0.13 6.52
C ASN A 149 -20.38 -0.18 7.97
N SER A 150 -19.51 0.00 8.98
CA SER A 150 -19.91 -0.02 10.40
C SER A 150 -20.21 1.37 10.99
N LYS A 151 -20.53 2.37 10.15
CA LYS A 151 -21.02 3.68 10.58
C LYS A 151 -22.36 4.03 9.96
#